data_AF-A0A7S7NK42-F1
#
_entry.id   AF-A0A7S7NK42-F1
#
_cell.length_a   1.000
_cell.length_b   1.000
_cell.length_c   1.000
_cell.angle_alpha   90.00
_cell.angle_beta   90.00
_cell.angle_gamma   90.00
#
_symmetry.space_group_name_H-M   'P 1'
#
loop_
_entity.id
_entity.type
_entity.pdbx_description
1 polymer ?
#
loop_
_entity_poly.entity_id
_entity_poly.type
_entity_poly.pdbx_seq_one_letter_code
_entity_poly.pdbx_strand_id
1 'polypeptide(L)'
;MNSDTFYFALACFALLCYAYLLHLILKGPIRPYVALFIDLIVLFLTNVAELALYGADIYPKVFYIDDMFRQAIVFILVISLVYYALTSKGDKRSLGRWLIIGATLLAAIFISYALLHSTNGFIRPMTNAVRNLSVTAMVMNLILWMLLLSSRTLDRRLLTVTSGLGVQMAGEAIGQSLRLMAKSLIPFSNFVLIASHFLCLAIWISAFRQKPRPAAPSAPSRP
;
A
#
# COMPACT_ATOMS: atom_id res chain seq x y z
N MET A 1 10.50 18.31 -22.60
CA MET A 1 10.99 17.08 -21.91
C MET A 1 10.12 15.94 -22.41
N ASN A 2 10.71 14.89 -22.98
CA ASN A 2 9.93 13.76 -23.49
C ASN A 2 9.22 13.05 -22.32
N SER A 3 8.01 12.55 -22.55
CA SER A 3 7.22 11.81 -21.55
C SER A 3 8.04 10.70 -20.90
N ASP A 4 8.85 10.01 -21.70
CA ASP A 4 9.62 8.85 -21.28
C ASP A 4 10.75 9.24 -20.32
N THR A 5 11.42 10.37 -20.60
CA THR A 5 12.44 10.93 -19.71
C THR A 5 11.84 11.33 -18.36
N PHE A 6 10.61 11.84 -18.36
CA PHE A 6 9.90 12.19 -17.12
C PHE A 6 9.54 10.96 -16.29
N TYR A 7 8.99 9.91 -16.91
CA TYR A 7 8.67 8.65 -16.21
C TYR A 7 9.94 7.97 -15.68
N PHE A 8 11.01 7.95 -16.46
CA PHE A 8 12.30 7.42 -16.03
C PHE A 8 12.85 8.16 -14.81
N ALA A 9 12.82 9.50 -14.83
CA ALA A 9 13.27 10.32 -13.71
C ALA A 9 12.45 10.05 -12.44
N LEU A 10 11.12 9.90 -12.57
CA LEU A 10 10.26 9.53 -11.46
C LEU A 10 10.57 8.13 -10.92
N ALA A 11 10.80 7.14 -11.79
CA ALA A 11 11.15 5.79 -11.37
C ALA A 11 12.47 5.76 -10.59
N CYS A 12 13.51 6.46 -11.08
CA CYS A 12 14.77 6.62 -10.35
C CYS A 12 14.57 7.33 -9.00
N PHE A 13 13.76 8.38 -8.96
CA PHE A 13 13.45 9.09 -7.72
C PHE A 13 12.71 8.20 -6.71
N ALA A 14 11.77 7.36 -7.18
CA ALA A 14 11.10 6.36 -6.34
C ALA A 14 12.09 5.34 -5.75
N LEU A 15 13.05 4.83 -6.56
CA LEU A 15 14.10 3.94 -6.06
C LEU A 15 14.93 4.57 -4.93
N LEU A 16 15.29 5.85 -5.08
CA LEU A 16 16.01 6.59 -4.04
C LEU A 16 15.17 6.71 -2.76
N CYS A 17 13.87 7.01 -2.89
CA CYS A 17 12.95 7.05 -1.75
C CYS A 17 12.81 5.69 -1.05
N TYR A 18 12.70 4.59 -1.80
CA TYR A 18 12.64 3.24 -1.25
C TYR A 18 13.92 2.88 -0.50
N ALA A 19 15.09 3.10 -1.12
CA ALA A 19 16.39 2.84 -0.50
C ALA A 19 16.57 3.66 0.80
N TYR A 20 16.15 4.93 0.78
CA TYR A 20 16.19 5.79 1.95
C TYR A 20 15.24 5.31 3.07
N LEU A 21 14.02 4.88 2.73
CA LEU A 21 13.08 4.30 3.70
C LEU A 21 13.60 3.00 4.32
N LEU A 22 14.15 2.10 3.50
CA LEU A 22 14.78 0.87 3.98
C LEU A 22 15.89 1.19 4.98
N HIS A 23 16.75 2.16 4.67
CA HIS A 23 17.79 2.64 5.59
C HIS A 23 17.22 3.19 6.90
N LEU A 24 16.14 3.97 6.86
CA LEU A 24 15.49 4.49 8.06
C LEU A 24 14.89 3.39 8.94
N ILE A 25 14.27 2.37 8.33
CA ILE A 25 13.70 1.23 9.06
C ILE A 25 14.81 0.37 9.67
N LEU A 26 15.89 0.11 8.94
CA LEU A 26 17.06 -0.64 9.42
C LEU A 26 17.75 0.03 10.61
N LYS A 27 17.78 1.37 10.64
CA LYS A 27 18.28 2.14 11.79
C LYS A 27 17.31 2.20 12.97
N GLY A 28 16.04 1.90 12.75
CA GLY A 28 14.97 1.94 13.75
C GLY A 28 14.62 0.56 14.31
N PRO A 29 13.52 0.46 15.10
CA PRO A 29 13.01 -0.83 15.56
C PRO A 29 12.35 -1.58 14.40
N ILE A 30 13.06 -2.55 13.81
CA ILE A 30 12.60 -3.35 12.66
C ILE A 30 11.37 -4.20 13.00
N ARG A 31 11.35 -4.82 14.19
CA ARG A 31 10.34 -5.83 14.60
C ARG A 31 8.87 -5.41 14.39
N PRO A 32 8.41 -4.21 14.81
CA PRO A 32 7.03 -3.79 14.59
C PRO A 32 6.69 -3.47 13.12
N TYR A 33 7.68 -3.31 12.25
CA TYR A 33 7.49 -2.87 10.86
C TYR A 33 8.03 -3.87 9.82
N VAL A 34 8.22 -5.15 10.19
CA VAL A 34 8.75 -6.18 9.26
C VAL A 34 7.87 -6.32 8.02
N ALA A 35 6.55 -6.26 8.17
CA ALA A 35 5.64 -6.36 7.03
C ALA A 35 5.83 -5.18 6.05
N LEU A 36 6.01 -3.96 6.56
CA LEU A 36 6.30 -2.78 5.74
C LEU A 36 7.69 -2.87 5.10
N PHE A 37 8.67 -3.41 5.82
CA PHE A 37 10.01 -3.64 5.29
C PHE A 37 10.01 -4.61 4.10
N ILE A 38 9.24 -5.70 4.20
CA ILE A 38 9.05 -6.66 3.09
C ILE A 38 8.36 -5.98 1.91
N ASP A 39 7.29 -5.20 2.16
CA ASP A 39 6.59 -4.43 1.13
C ASP A 39 7.54 -3.47 0.39
N LEU A 40 8.39 -2.75 1.11
CA LEU A 40 9.40 -1.86 0.51
C LEU A 40 10.45 -2.60 -0.30
N ILE A 41 10.89 -3.78 0.14
CA ILE A 41 11.80 -4.62 -0.66
C ILE A 41 11.12 -5.02 -1.97
N VAL A 42 9.85 -5.44 -1.91
CA VAL A 42 9.13 -5.79 -3.13
C VAL A 42 9.04 -4.57 -4.03
N LEU A 43 8.54 -3.43 -3.55
CA LEU A 43 8.44 -2.19 -4.32
C LEU A 43 9.77 -1.79 -4.98
N PHE A 44 10.89 -1.98 -4.28
CA PHE A 44 12.21 -1.73 -4.82
C PHE A 44 12.56 -2.69 -5.96
N LEU A 45 12.44 -4.00 -5.73
CA LEU A 45 12.80 -5.03 -6.71
C LEU A 45 11.94 -4.97 -7.96
N THR A 46 10.65 -4.74 -7.78
CA THR A 46 9.69 -4.67 -8.87
C THR A 46 9.90 -3.41 -9.72
N ASN A 47 10.20 -2.26 -9.10
CA ASN A 47 10.54 -1.05 -9.83
C ASN A 47 11.87 -1.18 -10.60
N VAL A 48 12.85 -1.89 -10.04
CA VAL A 48 14.10 -2.23 -10.77
C VAL A 48 13.80 -3.12 -11.97
N ALA A 49 12.94 -4.13 -11.80
CA ALA A 49 12.55 -5.04 -12.88
C ALA A 49 11.80 -4.30 -14.00
N GLU A 50 10.87 -3.41 -13.66
CA GLU A 50 10.16 -2.56 -14.63
C GLU A 50 11.12 -1.66 -15.41
N LEU A 51 12.09 -1.03 -14.73
CA LEU A 51 13.09 -0.19 -15.37
C LEU A 51 13.97 -0.97 -16.33
N ALA A 52 14.37 -2.19 -15.96
CA ALA A 52 15.18 -3.08 -16.79
C ALA A 52 14.44 -3.61 -18.01
N LEU A 53 13.11 -3.75 -17.92
CA LEU A 53 12.25 -4.24 -19.00
C LEU A 53 11.63 -3.10 -19.83
N TYR A 54 11.88 -1.84 -19.47
CA TYR A 54 11.29 -0.69 -20.15
C TYR A 54 11.67 -0.69 -21.65
N GLY A 55 10.64 -0.66 -22.51
CA GLY A 55 10.82 -0.72 -23.97
C GLY A 55 10.83 -2.14 -24.57
N ALA A 56 10.79 -3.20 -23.76
CA ALA A 56 10.65 -4.56 -24.26
C ALA A 56 9.19 -4.87 -24.62
N ASP A 57 8.96 -5.72 -25.64
CA ASP A 57 7.60 -6.11 -26.08
C ASP A 57 6.77 -6.79 -24.97
N ILE A 58 7.44 -7.46 -24.03
CA ILE A 58 6.80 -8.14 -22.90
C ILE A 58 6.44 -7.17 -21.75
N TYR A 59 6.95 -5.94 -21.77
CA TYR A 59 6.79 -4.95 -20.71
C TYR A 59 5.34 -4.74 -20.28
N PRO A 60 4.35 -4.54 -21.20
CA PRO A 60 2.97 -4.30 -20.77
C PRO A 60 2.40 -5.47 -19.96
N LYS A 61 2.71 -6.71 -20.34
CA LYS A 61 2.22 -7.90 -19.61
C LYS A 61 2.86 -8.00 -18.23
N VAL A 62 4.17 -7.80 -18.15
CA VAL A 62 4.91 -7.85 -16.88
C VAL A 62 4.45 -6.74 -15.95
N PHE A 63 4.27 -5.52 -16.46
CA PHE A 63 3.75 -4.37 -15.71
C PHE A 63 2.41 -4.69 -15.04
N TYR A 64 1.42 -5.26 -15.75
CA TYR A 64 0.12 -5.58 -15.14
C TYR A 64 0.19 -6.72 -14.12
N ILE A 65 1.05 -7.71 -14.34
CA ILE A 65 1.28 -8.80 -13.37
C ILE A 65 1.92 -8.23 -12.11
N ASP A 66 2.90 -7.35 -12.30
CA ASP A 66 3.64 -6.71 -11.23
C ASP A 66 2.75 -5.75 -10.41
N ASP A 67 1.93 -4.94 -11.07
CA ASP A 67 0.92 -4.09 -10.45
C ASP A 67 -0.04 -4.91 -9.55
N MET A 68 -0.52 -6.05 -10.07
CA MET A 68 -1.35 -6.97 -9.29
C MET A 68 -0.59 -7.58 -8.10
N PHE A 69 0.67 -7.95 -8.28
CA PHE A 69 1.50 -8.52 -7.23
C PHE A 69 1.78 -7.51 -6.10
N ARG A 70 2.15 -6.26 -6.45
CA ARG A 70 2.31 -5.15 -5.49
C ARG A 70 1.02 -4.90 -4.72
N GLN A 71 -0.12 -4.85 -5.41
CA GLN A 71 -1.41 -4.63 -4.76
C GLN A 71 -1.80 -5.77 -3.80
N ALA A 72 -1.45 -7.02 -4.14
CA ALA A 72 -1.66 -8.17 -3.26
C ALA A 72 -0.81 -8.07 -1.98
N ILE A 73 0.44 -7.62 -2.09
CA ILE A 73 1.33 -7.46 -0.92
C ILE A 73 0.86 -6.31 -0.03
N VAL A 74 0.46 -5.17 -0.60
CA VAL A 74 -0.14 -4.07 0.16
C VAL A 74 -1.40 -4.54 0.90
N PHE A 75 -2.22 -5.38 0.25
CA PHE A 75 -3.40 -5.95 0.89
C PHE A 75 -3.04 -6.87 2.07
N ILE A 76 -2.05 -7.75 1.91
CA ILE A 76 -1.53 -8.60 2.98
C ILE A 76 -0.96 -7.76 4.13
N LEU A 77 -0.25 -6.67 3.81
CA LEU A 77 0.27 -5.71 4.79
C LEU A 77 -0.87 -5.11 5.61
N VAL A 78 -1.93 -4.60 4.96
CA VAL A 78 -3.10 -4.06 5.67
C VAL A 78 -3.74 -5.11 6.58
N ILE A 79 -3.93 -6.34 6.09
CA ILE A 79 -4.45 -7.46 6.89
C ILE A 79 -3.57 -7.73 8.11
N SER A 80 -2.25 -7.76 7.93
CA SER A 80 -1.28 -7.98 9.02
C SER A 80 -1.39 -6.88 10.09
N LEU A 81 -1.50 -5.62 9.67
CA LEU A 81 -1.64 -4.49 10.59
C LEU A 81 -2.98 -4.51 11.34
N VAL A 82 -4.07 -4.86 10.66
CA VAL A 82 -5.39 -5.05 11.28
C VAL A 82 -5.35 -6.17 12.32
N TYR A 83 -4.73 -7.31 11.97
CA TYR A 83 -4.57 -8.44 12.88
C TYR A 83 -3.75 -8.05 14.12
N TYR A 84 -2.62 -7.36 13.92
CA TYR A 84 -1.78 -6.88 15.00
C TYR A 84 -2.54 -5.93 15.95
N ALA A 85 -3.27 -4.96 15.41
CA ALA A 85 -4.04 -4.00 16.21
C ALA A 85 -5.19 -4.65 17.00
N LEU A 86 -5.83 -5.69 16.46
CA LEU A 86 -6.96 -6.38 17.09
C LEU A 86 -6.53 -7.43 18.11
N THR A 87 -5.43 -8.16 17.85
CA THR A 87 -4.91 -9.17 18.78
C THR A 87 -4.34 -8.58 20.06
N SER A 88 -3.81 -7.35 19.99
CA SER A 88 -3.36 -6.62 21.18
C SER A 88 -4.47 -6.33 22.21
N LYS A 89 -5.75 -6.46 21.84
CA LYS A 89 -6.89 -6.09 22.71
C LYS A 89 -7.74 -7.26 23.21
N GLY A 90 -7.38 -8.52 22.92
CA GLY A 90 -8.02 -9.74 23.44
C GLY A 90 -9.48 -9.97 22.99
N ASP A 91 -10.35 -9.02 23.31
CA ASP A 91 -11.81 -9.04 23.17
C ASP A 91 -12.30 -8.95 21.71
N LYS A 92 -11.47 -8.40 20.81
CA LYS A 92 -11.81 -8.20 19.39
C LYS A 92 -11.17 -9.22 18.44
N ARG A 93 -10.60 -10.31 18.97
CA ARG A 93 -9.89 -11.33 18.18
C ARG A 93 -10.80 -12.06 17.20
N SER A 94 -12.06 -12.33 17.58
CA SER A 94 -13.05 -12.97 16.71
C SER A 94 -13.43 -12.08 15.52
N LEU A 95 -13.70 -10.79 15.77
CA LEU A 95 -13.98 -9.80 14.72
C LEU A 95 -12.82 -9.69 13.73
N GLY A 96 -11.57 -9.68 14.22
CA GLY A 96 -10.40 -9.66 13.36
C GLY A 96 -10.30 -10.86 12.44
N ARG A 97 -10.57 -12.07 12.94
CA ARG A 97 -10.58 -13.29 12.10
C ARG A 97 -11.63 -13.20 11.00
N TRP A 98 -12.85 -12.76 11.32
CA TRP A 98 -13.93 -12.61 10.33
C TRP A 98 -13.64 -11.56 9.27
N LEU A 99 -13.06 -10.41 9.67
CA LEU A 99 -12.64 -9.38 8.71
C LEU A 99 -11.56 -9.91 7.75
N ILE A 100 -10.59 -10.66 8.27
CA ILE A 100 -9.51 -11.22 7.45
C ILE A 100 -10.05 -12.30 6.51
N ILE A 101 -10.91 -13.19 6.99
CA ILE A 101 -11.54 -14.23 6.17
C ILE A 101 -12.37 -13.56 5.07
N GLY A 102 -13.22 -12.60 5.42
CA GLY A 102 -14.06 -11.87 4.46
C GLY A 102 -13.23 -11.14 3.40
N ALA A 103 -12.19 -10.42 3.82
CA ALA A 103 -11.29 -9.71 2.92
C ALA A 103 -10.56 -10.69 1.97
N THR A 104 -10.05 -11.81 2.50
CA THR A 104 -9.34 -12.83 1.71
C THR A 104 -10.26 -13.51 0.70
N LEU A 105 -11.48 -13.89 1.12
CA LEU A 105 -12.46 -14.49 0.22
C LEU A 105 -12.85 -13.52 -0.91
N LEU A 106 -13.05 -12.26 -0.59
CA LEU A 106 -13.43 -11.24 -1.55
C LEU A 106 -12.29 -10.97 -2.55
N ALA A 107 -11.03 -10.93 -2.09
CA ALA A 107 -9.86 -10.87 -2.98
C ALA A 107 -9.76 -12.11 -3.89
N ALA A 108 -9.96 -13.31 -3.35
CA ALA A 108 -9.95 -14.55 -4.12
C ALA A 108 -11.04 -14.57 -5.19
N ILE A 109 -12.26 -14.09 -4.87
CA ILE A 109 -13.36 -13.95 -5.82
C ILE A 109 -12.99 -12.99 -6.95
N PHE A 110 -12.41 -11.82 -6.63
CA PHE A 110 -12.04 -10.85 -7.66
C PHE A 110 -10.93 -11.35 -8.58
N ILE A 111 -9.90 -11.98 -8.03
CA ILE A 111 -8.81 -12.58 -8.81
C ILE A 111 -9.36 -13.72 -9.68
N SER A 112 -10.18 -14.61 -9.11
CA SER A 112 -10.78 -15.72 -9.85
C SER A 112 -11.68 -15.22 -10.98
N TYR A 113 -12.51 -14.22 -10.72
CA TYR A 113 -13.36 -13.61 -11.73
C TYR A 113 -12.52 -13.00 -12.87
N ALA A 114 -11.45 -12.28 -12.54
CA ALA A 114 -10.55 -11.67 -13.52
C ALA A 114 -9.84 -12.71 -14.40
N LEU A 115 -9.40 -13.84 -13.82
CA LEU A 115 -8.75 -14.92 -14.57
C LEU A 115 -9.73 -15.70 -15.45
N LEU A 116 -10.95 -15.97 -14.95
CA LEU A 116 -11.93 -16.81 -15.64
C LEU A 116 -12.72 -16.07 -16.73
N HIS A 117 -12.94 -14.76 -16.59
CA HIS A 117 -13.74 -13.95 -17.53
C HIS A 117 -12.89 -13.05 -18.44
N SER A 118 -11.68 -13.49 -18.76
CA SER A 118 -10.74 -12.76 -19.65
C SER A 118 -11.12 -12.84 -21.14
N THR A 119 -12.39 -12.62 -21.48
CA THR A 119 -12.88 -12.63 -22.87
C THR A 119 -12.53 -11.36 -23.65
N ASN A 120 -12.20 -10.26 -22.97
CA ASN A 120 -11.91 -8.93 -23.57
C ASN A 120 -10.41 -8.53 -23.52
N GLY A 121 -9.50 -9.52 -23.52
CA GLY A 121 -8.05 -9.30 -23.42
C GLY A 121 -7.55 -9.16 -21.98
N PHE A 122 -6.24 -9.31 -21.78
CA PHE A 122 -5.58 -9.47 -20.47
C PHE A 122 -5.64 -8.21 -19.56
N ILE A 123 -5.65 -7.01 -20.14
CA ILE A 123 -5.44 -5.74 -19.42
C ILE A 123 -6.64 -5.33 -18.55
N ARG A 124 -7.85 -5.41 -19.11
CA ARG A 124 -9.09 -4.96 -18.46
C ARG A 124 -9.45 -5.77 -17.20
N PRO A 125 -9.41 -7.12 -17.19
CA PRO A 125 -9.68 -7.89 -15.98
C PRO A 125 -8.65 -7.65 -14.88
N MET A 126 -7.36 -7.51 -15.23
CA MET A 126 -6.30 -7.17 -14.27
C MET A 126 -6.56 -5.80 -13.62
N THR A 127 -6.90 -4.79 -14.43
CA THR A 127 -7.26 -3.45 -13.95
C THR A 127 -8.44 -3.49 -12.97
N ASN A 128 -9.48 -4.28 -13.28
CA ASN A 128 -10.62 -4.46 -12.39
C ASN A 128 -10.24 -5.17 -11.08
N ALA A 129 -9.39 -6.19 -11.15
CA ALA A 129 -8.91 -6.91 -9.97
C ALA A 129 -8.12 -5.96 -9.06
N VAL A 130 -7.11 -5.26 -9.59
CA VAL A 130 -6.31 -4.28 -8.84
C VAL A 130 -7.22 -3.25 -8.19
N ARG A 131 -8.10 -2.60 -8.96
CA ARG A 131 -9.06 -1.61 -8.44
C ARG A 131 -9.87 -2.16 -7.26
N ASN A 132 -10.46 -3.34 -7.42
CA ASN A 132 -11.33 -3.90 -6.41
C ASN A 132 -10.54 -4.30 -5.15
N LEU A 133 -9.33 -4.86 -5.30
CA LEU A 133 -8.43 -5.12 -4.18
C LEU A 133 -8.05 -3.82 -3.44
N SER A 134 -7.72 -2.75 -4.17
CA SER A 134 -7.38 -1.45 -3.57
C SER A 134 -8.56 -0.86 -2.79
N VAL A 135 -9.79 -0.98 -3.29
CA VAL A 135 -10.99 -0.55 -2.55
C VAL A 135 -11.15 -1.35 -1.25
N THR A 136 -11.01 -2.68 -1.29
CA THR A 136 -11.10 -3.50 -0.07
C THR A 136 -10.00 -3.17 0.92
N ALA A 137 -8.77 -2.99 0.42
CA ALA A 137 -7.61 -2.60 1.23
C ALA A 137 -7.83 -1.23 1.90
N MET A 138 -8.36 -0.27 1.14
CA MET A 138 -8.72 1.06 1.63
C MET A 138 -9.76 0.98 2.76
N VAL A 139 -10.84 0.22 2.59
CA VAL A 139 -11.87 0.04 3.63
C VAL A 139 -11.28 -0.63 4.88
N MET A 140 -10.48 -1.68 4.71
CA MET A 140 -9.79 -2.34 5.83
C MET A 140 -8.85 -1.39 6.57
N ASN A 141 -8.15 -0.52 5.85
CA ASN A 141 -7.29 0.49 6.45
C ASN A 141 -8.08 1.58 7.18
N LEU A 142 -9.25 1.99 6.68
CA LEU A 142 -10.15 2.89 7.41
C LEU A 142 -10.64 2.28 8.73
N ILE A 143 -10.99 0.99 8.72
CA ILE A 143 -11.35 0.25 9.94
C ILE A 143 -10.17 0.24 10.92
N LEU A 144 -8.95 -0.05 10.45
CA LEU A 144 -7.74 0.03 11.25
C LEU A 144 -7.55 1.43 11.85
N TRP A 145 -7.74 2.46 11.05
CA TRP A 145 -7.59 3.85 11.48
C TRP A 145 -8.57 4.20 12.61
N MET A 146 -9.84 3.81 12.49
CA MET A 146 -10.84 3.96 13.54
C MET A 146 -10.47 3.19 14.82
N LEU A 147 -9.92 1.98 14.69
CA LEU A 147 -9.47 1.16 15.83
C LEU A 147 -8.27 1.77 16.56
N LEU A 148 -7.34 2.37 15.81
CA LEU A 148 -6.18 3.07 16.36
C LEU A 148 -6.58 4.36 17.07
N LEU A 149 -7.48 5.15 16.49
CA LEU A 149 -8.02 6.37 17.12
C LEU A 149 -8.83 6.09 18.38
N SER A 150 -9.57 4.98 18.41
CA SER A 150 -10.31 4.52 19.59
C SER A 150 -9.40 3.96 20.70
N SER A 151 -8.11 3.74 20.42
CA SER A 151 -7.15 3.22 21.40
C SER A 151 -6.67 4.30 22.37
N ARG A 152 -6.65 3.98 23.68
CA ARG A 152 -5.99 4.84 24.68
C ARG A 152 -4.46 4.91 24.50
N THR A 153 -3.86 3.89 23.90
CA THR A 153 -2.44 3.85 23.52
C THR A 153 -2.33 4.12 22.02
N LEU A 154 -2.18 5.39 21.66
CA LEU A 154 -2.05 5.81 20.27
C LEU A 154 -0.60 5.63 19.82
N ASP A 155 -0.32 4.56 19.08
CA ASP A 155 0.95 4.42 18.35
C ASP A 155 0.93 5.40 17.15
N ARG A 156 1.49 6.59 17.36
CA ARG A 156 1.52 7.68 16.36
C ARG A 156 2.23 7.25 15.08
N ARG A 157 3.26 6.41 15.19
CA ARG A 157 4.03 5.97 14.02
C ARG A 157 3.20 4.99 13.21
N LEU A 158 2.53 4.03 13.85
CA LEU A 158 1.60 3.13 13.18
C LEU A 158 0.42 3.90 12.54
N LEU A 159 -0.11 4.92 13.22
CA LEU A 159 -1.17 5.77 12.66
C LEU A 159 -0.71 6.51 11.40
N THR A 160 0.53 7.01 11.40
CA THR A 160 1.08 7.73 10.24
C THR A 160 1.38 6.77 9.08
N VAL A 161 1.92 5.58 9.36
CA VAL A 161 2.14 4.54 8.35
C VAL A 161 0.83 4.11 7.69
N THR A 162 -0.22 3.90 8.49
CA THR A 162 -1.56 3.53 7.99
C THR A 162 -2.25 4.69 7.24
N SER A 163 -1.99 5.95 7.60
CA SER A 163 -2.41 7.09 6.78
C SER A 163 -1.76 7.08 5.40
N GLY A 164 -0.46 6.79 5.31
CA GLY A 164 0.25 6.67 4.04
C GLY A 164 -0.35 5.57 3.15
N LEU A 165 -0.56 4.38 3.74
CA LEU A 165 -1.25 3.26 3.05
C LEU A 165 -2.62 3.67 2.54
N GLY A 166 -3.42 4.34 3.38
CA GLY A 166 -4.75 4.84 3.01
C GLY A 166 -4.73 5.72 1.77
N VAL A 167 -3.81 6.68 1.73
CA VAL A 167 -3.61 7.58 0.58
C VAL A 167 -3.24 6.80 -0.68
N GLN A 168 -2.31 5.85 -0.58
CA GLN A 168 -1.89 5.04 -1.72
C GLN A 168 -3.07 4.24 -2.29
N MET A 169 -3.80 3.52 -1.44
CA MET A 169 -4.89 2.64 -1.87
C MET A 169 -6.09 3.43 -2.41
N ALA A 170 -6.39 4.59 -1.82
CA ALA A 170 -7.41 5.49 -2.34
C ALA A 170 -7.02 6.01 -3.73
N GLY A 171 -5.78 6.47 -3.90
CA GLY A 171 -5.26 6.89 -5.19
C GLY A 171 -5.27 5.77 -6.22
N GLU A 172 -4.93 4.54 -5.83
CA GLU A 172 -4.98 3.35 -6.69
C GLU A 172 -6.41 3.07 -7.17
N ALA A 173 -7.37 3.03 -6.25
CA ALA A 173 -8.77 2.82 -6.58
C ALA A 173 -9.31 3.90 -7.53
N ILE A 174 -8.99 5.17 -7.29
CA ILE A 174 -9.39 6.30 -8.13
C ILE A 174 -8.73 6.21 -9.51
N GLY A 175 -7.41 6.02 -9.55
CA GLY A 175 -6.63 5.95 -10.78
C GLY A 175 -7.10 4.81 -11.69
N GLN A 176 -7.25 3.60 -11.15
CA GLN A 176 -7.73 2.46 -11.92
C GLN A 176 -9.19 2.64 -12.36
N SER A 177 -10.04 3.31 -11.57
CA SER A 177 -11.41 3.67 -11.99
C SER A 177 -11.41 4.63 -13.18
N LEU A 178 -10.56 5.66 -13.16
CA LEU A 178 -10.43 6.64 -14.25
C LEU A 178 -9.98 5.98 -15.57
N ARG A 179 -9.03 5.03 -15.50
CA ARG A 179 -8.59 4.22 -16.67
C ARG A 179 -9.74 3.46 -17.33
N LEU A 180 -10.70 3.00 -16.55
CA LEU A 180 -11.85 2.24 -17.04
C LEU A 180 -12.96 3.11 -17.63
N MET A 181 -13.03 4.39 -17.24
CA MET A 181 -14.08 5.31 -17.70
C MET A 181 -13.86 5.80 -19.13
N ALA A 182 -12.67 6.30 -19.45
CA ALA A 182 -12.37 6.82 -20.77
C ALA A 182 -10.87 6.83 -21.07
N LYS A 183 -10.49 6.56 -22.33
CA LYS A 183 -9.08 6.60 -22.76
C LYS A 183 -8.45 7.99 -22.60
N SER A 184 -9.23 9.06 -22.73
CA SER A 184 -8.77 10.45 -22.53
C SER A 184 -8.36 10.74 -21.08
N LEU A 185 -8.82 9.94 -20.11
CA LEU A 185 -8.48 10.09 -18.69
C LEU A 185 -7.22 9.32 -18.29
N ILE A 186 -6.62 8.54 -19.18
CA ILE A 186 -5.41 7.74 -18.88
C ILE A 186 -4.25 8.61 -18.35
N PRO A 187 -3.92 9.78 -18.96
CA PRO A 187 -2.85 10.62 -18.43
C PRO A 187 -3.14 11.14 -17.01
N PHE A 188 -4.39 11.54 -16.76
CA PHE A 188 -4.82 12.00 -15.45
C PHE A 188 -4.83 10.89 -14.41
N SER A 189 -5.28 9.69 -14.79
CA SER A 189 -5.18 8.49 -13.97
C SER A 189 -3.74 8.20 -13.56
N ASN A 190 -2.81 8.17 -14.53
CA ASN A 190 -1.39 7.93 -14.25
C ASN A 190 -0.83 8.97 -13.28
N PHE A 191 -1.24 10.24 -13.41
CA PHE A 191 -0.85 11.28 -12.47
C PHE A 191 -1.37 11.01 -11.05
N VAL A 192 -2.64 10.62 -10.89
CA VAL A 192 -3.23 10.30 -9.58
C VAL A 192 -2.48 9.15 -8.91
N LEU A 193 -2.17 8.09 -9.66
CA LEU A 193 -1.42 6.92 -9.16
C LEU A 193 -0.01 7.30 -8.69
N ILE A 194 0.71 8.06 -9.51
CA ILE A 194 2.06 8.53 -9.18
C ILE A 194 2.02 9.45 -7.95
N ALA A 195 1.10 10.41 -7.93
CA ALA A 195 0.98 11.39 -6.87
C ALA A 195 0.62 10.73 -5.53
N SER A 196 -0.34 9.80 -5.50
CA SER A 196 -0.71 9.08 -4.28
C SER A 196 0.43 8.21 -3.76
N HIS A 197 1.18 7.56 -4.66
CA HIS A 197 2.32 6.76 -4.30
C HIS A 197 3.44 7.61 -3.68
N PHE A 198 3.81 8.72 -4.31
CA PHE A 198 4.82 9.63 -3.74
C PHE A 198 4.37 10.27 -2.43
N LEU A 199 3.08 10.60 -2.30
CA LEU A 199 2.55 11.13 -1.04
C LEU A 199 2.62 10.07 0.07
N CYS A 200 2.34 8.81 -0.23
CA CYS A 200 2.54 7.69 0.70
C CYS A 200 4.00 7.59 1.16
N LEU A 201 4.96 7.60 0.23
CA LEU A 201 6.39 7.57 0.57
C LEU A 201 6.81 8.77 1.42
N ALA A 202 6.33 9.97 1.11
CA ALA A 202 6.61 11.16 1.90
C ALA A 202 6.07 11.04 3.34
N ILE A 203 4.85 10.51 3.49
CA ILE A 203 4.23 10.24 4.80
C ILE A 203 5.06 9.22 5.58
N TRP A 204 5.47 8.11 4.95
CA TRP A 204 6.33 7.11 5.60
C TRP A 204 7.69 7.67 5.99
N ILE A 205 8.34 8.45 5.11
CA ILE A 205 9.61 9.10 5.43
C ILE A 205 9.44 10.00 6.65
N SER A 206 8.37 10.80 6.71
CA SER A 206 8.05 11.62 7.88
C SER A 206 7.86 10.77 9.14
N ALA A 207 7.14 9.64 9.05
CA ALA A 207 6.89 8.73 10.17
C ALA A 207 8.18 8.15 10.77
N PHE A 208 9.15 7.78 9.91
CA PHE A 208 10.39 7.16 10.35
C PHE A 208 11.49 8.18 10.73
N ARG A 209 11.41 9.42 10.24
CA ARG A 209 12.30 10.52 10.67
C ARG A 209 11.98 11.04 12.08
N GLN A 210 10.73 10.94 12.51
CA GLN A 210 10.35 11.36 13.87
C GLN A 210 11.00 10.43 14.91
N LYS A 211 11.76 11.01 15.87
CA LYS A 211 12.29 10.28 17.03
C LYS A 211 11.13 9.81 17.91
N PRO A 212 11.21 8.62 18.56
CA PRO A 212 10.24 8.21 19.55
C PRO A 212 10.13 9.30 20.61
N ARG A 213 8.96 9.92 20.76
CA ARG A 213 8.74 10.90 21.83
C ARG A 213 8.72 10.12 23.14
N PRO A 214 9.50 10.49 24.17
CA PRO A 214 9.45 9.84 25.47
C PRO A 214 8.00 9.84 25.96
N ALA A 215 7.54 8.69 26.48
CA ALA A 215 6.25 8.64 27.17
C ALA A 215 6.24 9.73 28.26
N ALA A 216 5.14 10.47 28.36
CA ALA A 216 5.01 11.52 29.36
C ALA A 216 5.34 10.94 30.75
N PRO A 217 6.14 11.63 31.59
CA PRO A 217 6.46 11.16 32.93
C PRO A 217 5.17 10.81 33.65
N SER A 218 5.08 9.58 34.14
CA SER A 218 4.02 9.17 35.07
C SER A 218 4.01 10.18 36.20
N ALA A 219 2.88 10.88 36.37
CA ALA A 219 2.71 11.84 37.45
C ALA A 219 3.09 11.18 38.78
N PRO A 220 3.86 11.86 39.66
CA PRO A 220 4.24 11.30 40.93
C PRO A 220 2.97 10.93 41.70
N SER A 221 2.91 9.67 42.17
CA SER A 221 1.91 9.21 43.11
C SER A 221 1.88 10.18 44.28
N ARG A 222 0.77 10.90 44.45
CA ARG A 222 0.56 11.73 45.64
C ARG A 222 0.56 10.79 46.87
N PRO A 223 1.24 11.20 47.96
CA PRO A 223 1.26 10.45 49.22
C PRO A 223 -0.12 10.39 49.89
#